data_AF-A0A526XMT3-F1
#
_entry.id   AF-A0A526XMT3-F1
#
_cell.length_a   1.000
_cell.length_b   1.000
_cell.length_c   1.000
_cell.angle_alpha   90.00
_cell.angle_beta   90.00
_cell.angle_gamma   90.00
#
_symmetry.space_group_name_H-M   'P 1'
#
loop_
_entity.id
_entity.type
_entity.pdbx_description
1 polymer ?
#
loop_
_entity_poly.entity_id
_entity_poly.type
_entity_poly.pdbx_seq_one_letter_code
_entity_poly.pdbx_strand_id
1 'polypeptide(L)' 'VAPGKVRGPAQLFDSNRFMLMAMLARLGCETTDLGILIDDSRLIADVLSKAAPGQDLILASGGVSTGEADCVKAAV' A
#
# COMPACT_ATOMS: atom_id res chain seq x y z
N VAL A 1 9.86 5.75 -0.73
CA VAL A 1 10.91 4.95 -0.05
C VAL A 1 10.63 4.88 1.43
N ALA A 2 10.99 3.78 2.09
CA ALA A 2 10.83 3.66 3.53
C ALA A 2 11.66 4.73 4.28
N PRO A 3 11.13 5.33 5.36
CA PRO A 3 11.90 6.19 6.26
C PRO A 3 13.18 5.49 6.75
N GLY A 4 14.26 6.26 6.91
CA GLY A 4 15.57 5.73 7.31
C GLY A 4 16.41 5.10 6.18
N LYS A 5 15.88 5.00 4.96
CA LYS A 5 16.66 4.63 3.77
C LYS A 5 17.19 5.86 3.03
N VAL A 6 18.28 5.68 2.28
CA VAL A 6 18.77 6.70 1.35
C VAL A 6 17.75 6.89 0.24
N ARG A 7 17.40 8.15 -0.05
CA ARG A 7 16.38 8.55 -1.01
C ARG A 7 17.04 9.01 -2.31
N GLY A 8 16.54 8.53 -3.45
CA GLY A 8 16.90 9.07 -4.77
C GLY A 8 16.32 10.48 -4.99
N PRO A 9 16.81 11.23 -5.99
CA PRO A 9 16.47 12.65 -6.16
C PRO A 9 14.96 12.93 -6.20
N ALA A 10 14.19 12.10 -6.93
CA ALA A 10 12.76 12.25 -7.15
C ALA A 10 11.86 11.40 -6.25
N GLN A 11 12.43 10.60 -5.35
CA GLN A 11 11.62 9.72 -4.48
C GLN A 11 11.08 10.49 -3.29
N LEU A 12 9.88 10.18 -2.79
CA LEU A 12 9.39 10.71 -1.51
C LEU A 12 9.50 9.63 -0.42
N PHE A 13 9.59 10.04 0.84
CA PHE A 13 9.46 9.11 1.95
C PHE A 13 8.00 8.67 2.10
N ASP A 14 7.81 7.41 2.45
CA ASP A 14 6.49 6.85 2.74
C ASP A 14 6.03 7.28 4.14
N SER A 15 5.12 8.26 4.17
CA SER A 15 4.47 8.75 5.39
C SER A 15 3.07 8.18 5.58
N ASN A 16 2.35 7.94 4.48
CA ASN A 16 0.92 7.61 4.52
C ASN A 16 0.69 6.26 5.18
N ARG A 17 1.52 5.25 4.88
CA ARG A 17 1.36 3.91 5.45
C ARG A 17 1.47 3.93 6.97
N PHE A 18 2.48 4.65 7.50
CA PHE A 18 2.66 4.80 8.95
C PHE A 18 1.53 5.62 9.60
N MET A 19 1.10 6.70 8.96
CA MET A 19 -0.03 7.50 9.45
C MET A 19 -1.31 6.67 9.54
N LEU A 20 -1.65 5.92 8.49
CA LEU A 20 -2.86 5.09 8.44
C LEU A 20 -2.80 3.96 9.45
N MET A 21 -1.66 3.26 9.60
CA MET A 21 -1.49 2.23 10.63
C MET A 21 -1.70 2.80 12.04
N ALA A 22 -1.16 3.98 12.34
CA ALA A 22 -1.36 4.63 13.64
C ALA A 22 -2.83 5.01 13.89
N MET A 23 -3.54 5.48 12.86
CA MET A 23 -4.97 5.81 12.94
C MET A 23 -5.83 4.55 13.16
N LEU A 24 -5.56 3.48 12.40
CA LEU A 24 -6.27 2.20 12.51
C LEU A 24 -6.03 1.54 13.87
N ALA A 25 -4.79 1.55 14.37
CA ALA A 25 -4.48 1.06 15.71
C ALA A 25 -5.27 1.81 16.80
N ARG A 26 -5.46 3.12 16.66
CA ARG A 26 -6.27 3.94 17.59
C ARG A 26 -7.77 3.62 17.53
N LEU A 27 -8.24 3.07 16.41
CA LEU A 27 -9.61 2.57 16.26
C LEU A 27 -9.77 1.12 16.75
N GLY A 28 -8.70 0.48 17.21
CA GLY A 28 -8.71 -0.91 17.66
C GLY A 28 -8.68 -1.92 16.53
N CYS A 29 -8.31 -1.50 15.31
CA CYS A 29 -8.18 -2.41 14.17
C CYS A 29 -6.87 -3.20 14.25
N GLU A 30 -6.93 -4.48 13.87
CA GLU A 30 -5.73 -5.27 13.56
C GLU A 30 -5.24 -4.92 12.15
N THR A 31 -3.94 -4.65 12.00
CA THR A 31 -3.37 -4.22 10.72
C THR A 31 -2.24 -5.14 10.27
N THR A 32 -2.34 -5.64 9.04
CA THR A 32 -1.26 -6.35 8.36
C THR A 32 -0.54 -5.40 7.41
N ASP A 33 0.77 -5.20 7.61
CA ASP A 33 1.59 -4.33 6.77
C ASP A 33 2.15 -5.09 5.57
N LEU A 34 1.68 -4.75 4.37
CA LEU A 34 2.17 -5.32 3.11
C LEU A 34 3.37 -4.54 2.50
N GLY A 35 3.79 -3.45 3.14
CA GLY A 35 4.95 -2.66 2.71
C GLY A 35 4.72 -1.81 1.46
N ILE A 36 5.82 -1.47 0.79
CA ILE A 36 5.82 -0.71 -0.48
C ILE A 36 5.92 -1.72 -1.63
N LEU A 37 4.84 -1.84 -2.41
CA LEU A 37 4.83 -2.70 -3.59
C LEU A 37 5.48 -2.02 -4.80
N ILE A 38 6.06 -2.83 -5.67
CA ILE A 38 6.54 -2.39 -6.97
C ILE A 38 5.32 -2.06 -7.84
N ASP A 39 5.43 -1.01 -8.65
CA ASP A 39 4.38 -0.59 -9.59
C ASP A 39 4.31 -1.53 -10.80
N ASP A 40 3.83 -2.74 -10.55
CA ASP A 40 3.59 -3.79 -11.53
C ASP A 40 2.24 -4.44 -11.22
N SER A 41 1.32 -4.41 -12.19
CA SER A 41 -0.05 -4.87 -12.00
C SER A 41 -0.17 -6.34 -11.64
N ARG A 42 0.71 -7.21 -12.14
CA ARG A 42 0.69 -8.64 -11.85
C ARG A 42 1.17 -8.90 -10.43
N LEU A 43 2.23 -8.23 -10.01
CA LEU A 43 2.75 -8.33 -8.65
C LEU A 43 1.73 -7.79 -7.64
N ILE A 44 1.11 -6.66 -7.94
CA ILE A 44 0.04 -6.09 -7.10
C ILE A 44 -1.12 -7.07 -6.99
N ALA A 45 -1.65 -7.58 -8.12
CA ALA A 45 -2.75 -8.52 -8.10
C ALA A 45 -2.44 -9.81 -7.32
N ASP A 46 -1.24 -10.38 -7.49
CA ASP A 46 -0.81 -11.58 -6.77
C ASP A 46 -0.71 -11.34 -5.25
N VAL A 47 -0.13 -10.21 -4.83
CA VAL A 47 -0.04 -9.84 -3.41
C VAL A 47 -1.43 -9.62 -2.82
N LEU A 48 -2.31 -8.89 -3.53
CA LEU A 48 -3.68 -8.63 -3.06
C LEU A 48 -4.51 -9.92 -2.97
N SER A 49 -4.41 -10.81 -3.97
CA SER A 49 -5.11 -12.10 -3.96
C SER A 49 -4.67 -12.99 -2.80
N LYS A 50 -3.37 -12.98 -2.46
CA LYS A 50 -2.83 -13.73 -1.31
C LYS A 50 -3.18 -13.10 0.03
N ALA A 51 -3.31 -11.78 0.09
CA ALA A 51 -3.61 -11.06 1.32
C ALA A 51 -5.11 -11.00 1.63
N ALA A 52 -5.99 -11.07 0.63
CA ALA A 52 -7.44 -10.93 0.82
C ALA A 52 -8.08 -11.98 1.76
N PRO A 53 -7.70 -13.27 1.74
CA PRO A 53 -8.31 -14.25 2.63
C PRO A 53 -8.09 -13.89 4.11
N GLY A 54 -9.20 -13.72 4.85
CA GLY A 54 -9.17 -13.42 6.27
C GLY A 54 -8.89 -11.95 6.62
N GLN A 55 -8.99 -11.03 5.66
CA GLN A 55 -8.99 -9.58 5.91
C GLN A 55 -10.37 -8.99 5.61
N ASP A 56 -10.84 -8.09 6.48
CA ASP A 56 -12.12 -7.38 6.27
C ASP A 56 -12.00 -6.20 5.29
N LEU A 57 -10.80 -5.63 5.19
CA LEU A 57 -10.52 -4.45 4.37
C LEU A 57 -9.07 -4.46 3.90
N ILE A 58 -8.87 -4.16 2.62
CA ILE A 58 -7.56 -3.83 2.05
C ILE A 58 -7.53 -2.33 1.75
N LEU A 59 -6.48 -1.64 2.23
CA LEU A 59 -6.30 -0.21 2.07
C LEU A 59 -4.97 0.09 1.36
N ALA A 60 -5.03 0.77 0.22
CA ALA A 60 -3.85 1.31 -0.44
C ALA A 60 -3.47 2.67 0.17
N SER A 61 -2.25 2.79 0.72
CA SER A 61 -1.76 4.04 1.34
C SER A 61 -1.28 5.09 0.32
N GLY A 62 -1.15 4.71 -0.95
CA GLY A 62 -0.72 5.55 -2.06
C GLY A 62 -0.71 4.76 -3.37
N GLY A 63 -0.35 5.43 -4.49
CA GLY A 63 -0.24 4.79 -5.81
C GLY A 63 -1.56 4.63 -6.58
N VAL A 64 -2.71 4.95 -5.97
CA VAL A 64 -4.01 4.96 -6.65
C VAL A 64 -4.20 6.33 -7.33
N SER A 65 -3.64 6.48 -8.52
CA SER A 65 -3.79 7.69 -9.33
C SER A 65 -5.07 7.62 -10.16
N THR A 66 -5.77 8.75 -10.33
CA THR A 66 -6.97 8.86 -11.19
C THR A 66 -6.68 8.76 -12.71
N GLY A 67 -5.44 8.49 -13.13
CA GLY A 67 -5.03 8.35 -14.53
C GLY A 67 -4.72 6.90 -14.91
N GLU A 68 -4.71 6.62 -16.22
CA GLU A 68 -4.63 5.30 -16.90
C GLU A 68 -3.54 4.29 -16.45
N ALA A 69 -2.72 4.61 -15.45
CA ALA A 69 -1.75 3.71 -14.81
C ALA A 69 -2.29 3.15 -13.47
N ASP A 70 -3.58 2.81 -13.41
CA ASP A 70 -4.22 2.33 -12.18
C ASP A 70 -4.20 0.79 -12.12
N CYS A 71 -3.01 0.24 -11.83
CA CYS A 71 -2.79 -1.19 -11.63
C CYS A 71 -3.68 -1.76 -10.50
N VAL A 72 -4.09 -0.92 -9.55
CA VAL A 72 -4.96 -1.31 -8.44
C VAL A 72 -6.40 -1.51 -8.92
N LYS A 73 -6.96 -0.63 -9.76
CA LYS A 73 -8.29 -0.83 -10.35
C LYS A 73 -8.38 -2.07 -11.24
N ALA A 74 -7.31 -2.41 -11.94
CA ALA A 74 -7.28 -3.61 -12.79
C ALA A 74 -7.19 -4.92 -12.00
N ALA A 75 -6.85 -4.85 -10.71
CA ALA A 75 -6.61 -6.00 -9.83
C ALA A 75 -7.78 -6.34 -8.89
N VAL A 76 -8.86 -5.55 -8.90
CA VAL A 76 -10.08 -5.77 -8.09
C VAL A 76 -11.28 -6.13 -8.95
#